data_AF-A0A956FG47-F1
#
_entry.id   AF-A0A956FG47-F1
#
_cell.length_a   1.000
_cell.length_b   1.000
_cell.length_c   1.000
_cell.angle_alpha   90.00
_cell.angle_beta   90.00
_cell.angle_gamma   90.00
#
_symmetry.space_group_name_H-M   'P 1'
#
loop_
_entity.id
_entity.type
_entity.pdbx_description
1 polymer ?
#
loop_
_entity_poly.entity_id
_entity_poly.type
_entity_poly.pdbx_seq_one_letter_code
_entity_poly.pdbx_strand_id
1 'polypeptide(L)'
;MLVRIYGAAEDSDVEELVGALRKGWEALRLPSDSLELQYWAPGLAAKHGRPDIHVHFRSTDADAELRRAVDEGSTIIAVLPDAPSAKSSLPPPLAKLNAFLRDRYGSYSCEALVDEILTRAILPRRTPQAFISYRRDDSEHVAAQLHAELTRLGFLTFLDTVSIGVAEDFQHELMWRLNDTDLVILLASPRLGGSSWVRQEVEFARTAGVGMLVVVWPDECFELDAKDKPKRPFIGQLIDPHSSPLLTREDLGIDPRLAAVDVHAMFTGAHKAPHSLSSTALDQLVAAALELRARALHERRLDLLSLVYRREKKRGNSPQHAALPGDLRVDRDGHPHLIRVFPFRPEPTMLHGTATMPKEGESSSAVYRENYPHDDRVSAMKWLAERDGFTLSPFTTRLPRPGGTK
;
A
#
# COMPACT_ATOMS: atom_id res chain seq x y z
N MET A 1 -8.09 -1.87 -16.35
CA MET A 1 -7.73 -0.45 -16.17
C MET A 1 -7.32 0.10 -17.51
N LEU A 2 -7.83 1.27 -17.85
CA LEU A 2 -7.34 2.08 -18.95
C LEU A 2 -6.50 3.21 -18.34
N VAL A 3 -5.25 3.33 -18.76
CA VAL A 3 -4.39 4.47 -18.41
C VAL A 3 -4.12 5.24 -19.69
N ARG A 4 -4.57 6.50 -19.72
CA ARG A 4 -4.25 7.43 -20.80
C ARG A 4 -3.10 8.31 -20.36
N ILE A 5 -2.03 8.29 -21.14
CA ILE A 5 -0.83 9.06 -20.86
C ILE A 5 -0.78 10.21 -21.86
N TYR A 6 -0.90 11.41 -21.33
CA TYR A 6 -0.81 12.68 -22.03
C TYR A 6 0.60 13.22 -21.82
N GLY A 7 1.35 13.42 -22.89
CA GLY A 7 2.77 13.79 -22.89
C GLY A 7 3.35 13.53 -24.27
N ALA A 8 4.50 14.11 -24.59
CA ALA A 8 5.14 13.85 -25.88
C ALA A 8 5.58 12.38 -25.93
N ALA A 9 5.26 11.68 -27.02
CA ALA A 9 5.58 10.25 -27.19
C ALA A 9 7.10 9.94 -27.23
N GLU A 10 7.95 10.98 -27.29
CA GLU A 10 9.41 10.89 -27.31
C GLU A 10 10.06 11.19 -25.94
N ASP A 11 9.27 11.47 -24.89
CA ASP A 11 9.82 11.69 -23.55
C ASP A 11 10.22 10.36 -22.90
N SER A 12 11.49 10.23 -22.52
CA SER A 12 12.03 9.08 -21.77
C SER A 12 11.22 8.75 -20.51
N ASP A 13 10.58 9.77 -19.92
CA ASP A 13 9.71 9.63 -18.74
C ASP A 13 8.47 8.76 -19.01
N VAL A 14 7.91 8.83 -20.22
CA VAL A 14 6.74 8.04 -20.62
C VAL A 14 7.15 6.59 -20.77
N GLU A 15 8.26 6.31 -21.46
CA GLU A 15 8.77 4.94 -21.62
C GLU A 15 9.10 4.29 -20.27
N GLU A 16 9.73 5.06 -19.37
CA GLU A 16 10.05 4.65 -18.01
C GLU A 16 8.79 4.30 -17.22
N LEU A 17 7.77 5.18 -17.23
CA LEU A 17 6.48 4.92 -16.58
C LEU A 17 5.80 3.67 -17.14
N VAL A 18 5.84 3.46 -18.45
CA VAL A 18 5.20 2.32 -19.10
C VAL A 18 5.86 1.02 -18.67
N GLY A 19 7.19 0.99 -18.70
CA GLY A 19 7.96 -0.14 -18.19
C GLY A 19 7.62 -0.43 -16.73
N ALA A 20 7.61 0.61 -15.89
CA ALA A 20 7.27 0.51 -14.48
C ALA A 20 5.82 0.05 -14.25
N LEU A 21 4.84 0.56 -15.01
CA LEU A 21 3.43 0.17 -14.94
C LEU A 21 3.26 -1.30 -15.31
N ARG A 22 3.91 -1.77 -16.39
CA ARG A 22 3.85 -3.18 -16.79
C ARG A 22 4.48 -4.08 -15.75
N LYS A 23 5.68 -3.73 -15.27
CA LYS A 23 6.37 -4.45 -14.20
C LYS A 23 5.53 -4.51 -12.94
N GLY A 24 4.95 -3.39 -12.52
CA GLY A 24 4.03 -3.31 -11.38
C GLY A 24 2.79 -4.18 -11.59
N TRP A 25 2.19 -4.15 -12.79
CA TRP A 25 1.02 -4.96 -13.13
C TRP A 25 1.30 -6.46 -13.06
N GLU A 26 2.45 -6.89 -13.60
CA GLU A 26 2.95 -8.27 -13.52
C GLU A 26 3.25 -8.66 -12.07
N ALA A 27 3.88 -7.78 -11.30
CA ALA A 27 4.16 -7.98 -9.89
C ALA A 27 2.88 -8.17 -9.06
N LEU A 28 1.76 -7.56 -9.47
CA LEU A 28 0.43 -7.78 -8.88
C LEU A 28 -0.27 -9.06 -9.37
N ARG A 29 0.33 -9.81 -10.30
CA ARG A 29 -0.25 -10.99 -10.96
C ARG A 29 -1.60 -10.69 -11.63
N LEU A 30 -1.76 -9.47 -12.13
CA LEU A 30 -2.95 -9.06 -12.86
C LEU A 30 -2.92 -9.55 -14.30
N PRO A 31 -4.07 -9.94 -14.90
CA PRO A 31 -4.11 -10.34 -16.31
C PRO A 31 -3.62 -9.21 -17.22
N SER A 32 -2.70 -9.50 -18.14
CA SER A 32 -2.09 -8.49 -19.00
C SER A 32 -3.09 -7.81 -19.94
N ASP A 33 -4.16 -8.51 -20.33
CA ASP A 33 -5.28 -7.99 -21.15
C ASP A 33 -6.23 -7.06 -20.39
N SER A 34 -6.10 -7.03 -19.06
CA SER A 34 -6.83 -6.11 -18.19
C SER A 34 -6.16 -4.75 -18.05
N LEU A 35 -4.90 -4.58 -18.51
CA LEU A 35 -4.23 -3.28 -18.61
C LEU A 35 -4.24 -2.80 -20.06
N GLU A 36 -4.88 -1.65 -20.29
CA GLU A 36 -4.82 -0.94 -21.55
C GLU A 36 -4.04 0.37 -21.33
N LEU A 37 -2.91 0.51 -22.00
CA LEU A 37 -2.11 1.73 -21.99
C LEU A 37 -2.31 2.43 -23.32
N GLN A 38 -2.70 3.71 -23.27
CA GLN A 38 -2.87 4.53 -24.45
C GLN A 38 -1.95 5.74 -24.38
N TYR A 39 -1.10 5.86 -25.39
CA TYR A 39 -0.30 7.04 -25.68
C TYR A 39 -1.04 7.83 -26.74
N TRP A 40 -1.12 9.14 -26.55
CA TRP A 40 -1.49 10.13 -27.57
C TRP A 40 -2.24 9.56 -28.79
N ALA A 41 -3.52 9.21 -28.59
CA ALA A 41 -4.40 8.77 -29.67
C ALA A 41 -5.78 9.38 -29.45
N PRO A 42 -6.18 10.41 -30.21
CA PRO A 42 -7.51 10.97 -30.10
C PRO A 42 -8.57 9.93 -30.46
N GLY A 43 -9.65 9.87 -29.67
CA GLY A 43 -10.90 9.22 -30.07
C GLY A 43 -11.20 7.82 -29.54
N LEU A 44 -10.39 7.22 -28.66
CA LEU A 44 -10.83 5.96 -28.01
C LEU A 44 -11.73 6.26 -26.81
N ALA A 45 -13.02 5.96 -26.91
CA ALA A 45 -13.93 6.06 -25.79
C ALA A 45 -13.56 5.06 -24.68
N ALA A 46 -13.67 5.48 -23.42
CA ALA A 46 -13.52 4.56 -22.31
C ALA A 46 -14.56 3.43 -22.46
N LYS A 47 -14.12 2.17 -22.42
CA LYS A 47 -15.07 1.05 -22.42
C LYS A 47 -15.89 1.15 -21.14
N HIS A 48 -17.21 1.14 -21.27
CA HIS A 48 -18.15 1.16 -20.15
C HIS A 48 -17.80 0.00 -19.24
N GLY A 49 -17.21 0.25 -18.08
CA GLY A 49 -16.61 -0.88 -17.37
C GLY A 49 -15.14 -0.77 -16.97
N ARG A 50 -14.41 0.32 -17.21
CA ARG A 50 -12.97 0.38 -16.90
C ARG A 50 -12.62 1.66 -16.14
N PRO A 51 -11.78 1.60 -15.08
CA PRO A 51 -11.23 2.78 -14.45
C PRO A 51 -10.33 3.44 -15.47
N ASP A 52 -10.53 4.73 -15.60
CA ASP A 52 -9.91 5.58 -16.59
C ASP A 52 -9.04 6.60 -15.85
N ILE A 53 -7.74 6.31 -15.80
CA ILE A 53 -6.75 7.19 -15.17
C ILE A 53 -6.05 7.97 -16.25
N HIS A 54 -6.09 9.28 -16.11
CA HIS A 54 -5.43 10.22 -17.00
C HIS A 54 -4.13 10.67 -16.32
N VAL A 55 -2.98 10.28 -16.87
CA VAL A 55 -1.66 10.71 -16.39
C VAL A 55 -1.13 11.76 -17.34
N HIS A 56 -0.85 12.96 -16.84
CA HIS A 56 -0.51 14.10 -17.66
C HIS A 56 0.90 14.62 -17.37
N PHE A 57 1.83 14.29 -18.25
CA PHE A 57 3.19 14.82 -18.31
C PHE A 57 3.23 16.13 -19.10
N ARG A 58 3.85 17.15 -18.48
CA ARG A 58 4.39 18.39 -19.07
C ARG A 58 3.84 18.76 -20.47
N SER A 59 2.60 19.23 -20.52
CA SER A 59 2.02 19.84 -21.72
C SER A 59 1.25 21.10 -21.32
N THR A 60 1.37 22.16 -22.11
CA THR A 60 0.56 23.38 -21.91
C THR A 60 -0.74 23.36 -22.71
N ASP A 61 -0.90 22.37 -23.59
CA ASP A 61 -2.10 22.18 -24.39
C ASP A 61 -3.15 21.40 -23.61
N ALA A 62 -4.28 22.05 -23.30
CA ALA A 62 -5.50 21.36 -22.92
C ALA A 62 -6.33 21.09 -24.17
N ASP A 63 -6.14 19.91 -24.74
CA ASP A 63 -6.97 19.40 -25.82
C ASP A 63 -8.43 19.14 -25.35
N ALA A 64 -9.30 18.85 -26.32
CA ALA A 64 -10.72 18.61 -26.04
C ALA A 64 -10.95 17.37 -25.16
N GLU A 65 -10.05 16.40 -25.19
CA GLU A 65 -10.15 15.15 -24.44
C GLU A 65 -9.83 15.36 -22.96
N LEU A 66 -8.76 16.10 -22.65
CA LEU A 66 -8.43 16.49 -21.27
C LEU A 66 -9.52 17.36 -20.66
N ARG A 67 -10.08 18.30 -21.42
CA ARG A 67 -11.21 19.13 -20.96
C ARG A 67 -12.43 18.28 -20.65
N ARG A 68 -12.77 17.34 -21.54
CA ARG A 68 -13.84 16.37 -21.29
C ARG A 68 -13.58 15.54 -20.05
N ALA A 69 -12.37 15.01 -19.88
CA ALA A 69 -12.00 14.23 -18.70
C ALA A 69 -12.16 15.03 -17.40
N VAL A 70 -11.77 16.31 -17.40
CA VAL A 70 -11.98 17.22 -16.26
C VAL A 70 -13.48 17.45 -16.01
N ASP A 71 -14.25 17.76 -17.05
CA ASP A 71 -15.68 18.05 -16.95
C ASP A 71 -16.49 16.83 -16.49
N GLU A 72 -16.08 15.62 -16.90
CA GLU A 72 -16.66 14.34 -16.48
C GLU A 72 -16.19 13.89 -15.08
N GLY A 73 -15.27 14.63 -14.44
CA GLY A 73 -14.74 14.30 -13.12
C GLY A 73 -13.87 13.03 -13.11
N SER A 74 -13.20 12.74 -14.23
CA SER A 74 -12.26 11.63 -14.34
C SER A 74 -11.07 11.81 -13.40
N THR A 75 -10.43 10.70 -13.04
CA THR A 75 -9.24 10.75 -12.19
C THR A 75 -8.03 11.17 -13.00
N ILE A 76 -7.52 12.36 -12.71
CA ILE A 76 -6.38 12.95 -13.40
C ILE A 76 -5.20 13.10 -12.43
N ILE A 77 -4.03 12.64 -12.88
CA ILE A 77 -2.74 12.77 -12.19
C ILE A 77 -1.85 13.66 -13.05
N ALA A 78 -1.75 14.92 -12.66
CA ALA A 78 -0.74 15.82 -13.23
C ALA A 78 0.64 15.40 -12.72
N VAL A 79 1.60 15.19 -13.63
CA VAL A 79 2.98 14.80 -13.29
C VAL A 79 3.91 15.93 -13.71
N LEU A 80 4.66 16.42 -12.73
CA LEU A 80 5.63 17.50 -12.89
C LEU A 80 6.99 17.05 -12.36
N PRO A 81 8.10 17.62 -12.86
CA PRO A 81 9.40 17.41 -12.25
C PRO A 81 9.44 18.00 -10.85
N ASP A 82 8.99 19.25 -10.71
CA ASP A 82 9.09 20.04 -9.49
C ASP A 82 7.91 21.01 -9.36
N ALA A 83 7.75 21.61 -8.18
CA ALA A 83 6.68 22.58 -7.92
C ALA A 83 6.74 23.82 -8.83
N PRO A 84 7.92 24.44 -9.07
CA PRO A 84 8.03 25.61 -9.94
C PRO A 84 7.55 25.39 -11.38
N SER A 85 7.72 24.18 -11.91
CA SER A 85 7.30 23.82 -13.28
C SER A 85 5.78 23.90 -13.50
N ALA A 86 4.96 23.98 -12.45
CA ALA A 86 3.51 23.95 -12.56
C ALA A 86 2.95 25.02 -13.51
N LYS A 87 3.48 26.25 -13.46
CA LYS A 87 3.00 27.36 -14.30
C LYS A 87 3.34 27.20 -15.78
N SER A 88 4.45 26.54 -16.09
CA SER A 88 4.97 26.37 -17.45
C SER A 88 4.58 25.03 -18.09
N SER A 89 3.97 24.12 -17.33
CA SER A 89 3.83 22.71 -17.74
C SER A 89 2.45 22.11 -17.46
N LEU A 90 1.52 22.86 -16.86
CA LEU A 90 0.12 22.45 -16.71
C LEU A 90 -0.80 23.36 -17.53
N PRO A 91 -1.78 22.78 -18.23
CA PRO A 91 -2.78 23.59 -18.90
C PRO A 91 -3.80 24.14 -17.89
N PRO A 92 -4.54 25.22 -18.22
CA PRO A 92 -5.44 25.90 -17.28
C PRO A 92 -6.44 25.00 -16.54
N PRO A 93 -7.05 23.96 -17.16
CA PRO A 93 -7.95 23.05 -16.44
C PRO A 93 -7.30 22.29 -15.29
N LEU A 94 -6.00 22.01 -15.37
CA LEU A 94 -5.26 21.26 -14.34
C LEU A 94 -4.58 22.15 -13.31
N ALA A 95 -4.58 23.48 -13.49
CA ALA A 95 -3.88 24.42 -12.61
C ALA A 95 -4.39 24.41 -11.16
N LYS A 96 -5.59 23.87 -10.91
CA LYS A 96 -6.19 23.74 -9.57
C LYS A 96 -5.92 22.38 -8.91
N LEU A 97 -5.30 21.44 -9.61
CA LEU A 97 -5.03 20.10 -9.09
C LEU A 97 -3.65 20.07 -8.43
N ASN A 98 -3.53 19.26 -7.36
CA ASN A 98 -2.23 18.89 -6.83
C ASN A 98 -1.53 17.95 -7.81
N ALA A 99 -0.32 18.30 -8.22
CA ALA A 99 0.51 17.47 -9.08
C ALA A 99 1.34 16.47 -8.27
N PHE A 100 1.60 15.32 -8.87
CA PHE A 100 2.68 14.42 -8.49
C PHE A 100 4.00 15.06 -8.91
N LEU A 101 4.86 15.38 -7.93
CA LEU A 101 6.15 16.03 -8.17
C LEU A 101 7.26 14.99 -8.12
N ARG A 102 7.93 14.72 -9.24
CA ARG A 102 8.93 13.65 -9.36
C ARG A 102 10.17 13.89 -8.49
N ASP A 103 10.60 15.14 -8.34
CA ASP A 103 11.74 15.55 -7.51
C ASP A 103 11.63 15.07 -6.07
N ARG A 104 10.40 14.97 -5.55
CA ARG A 104 10.13 14.40 -4.24
C ARG A 104 10.65 12.98 -4.19
N TYR A 105 10.46 12.17 -5.22
CA TYR A 105 10.69 10.72 -5.18
C TYR A 105 12.05 10.28 -5.75
N GLY A 106 12.85 11.21 -6.26
CA GLY A 106 14.20 10.91 -6.75
C GLY A 106 14.25 9.75 -7.74
N SER A 107 15.10 8.76 -7.44
CA SER A 107 15.38 7.60 -8.30
C SER A 107 14.20 6.64 -8.49
N TYR A 108 13.24 6.63 -7.58
CA TYR A 108 12.08 5.72 -7.58
C TYR A 108 10.76 6.43 -7.91
N SER A 109 10.85 7.58 -8.60
CA SER A 109 9.68 8.38 -8.98
C SER A 109 8.65 7.63 -9.80
N CYS A 110 9.08 6.65 -10.61
CA CYS A 110 8.17 5.84 -11.41
C CYS A 110 7.43 4.79 -10.56
N GLU A 111 8.09 4.08 -9.66
CA GLU A 111 7.44 3.14 -8.72
C GLU A 111 6.39 3.85 -7.87
N ALA A 112 6.72 5.05 -7.38
CA ALA A 112 5.78 5.85 -6.61
C ALA A 112 4.60 6.36 -7.45
N LEU A 113 4.82 6.73 -8.71
CA LEU A 113 3.74 7.11 -9.63
C LEU A 113 2.85 5.90 -9.97
N VAL A 114 3.43 4.71 -10.14
CA VAL A 114 2.70 3.45 -10.31
C VAL A 114 1.84 3.15 -9.09
N ASP A 115 2.39 3.25 -7.87
CA ASP A 115 1.64 3.08 -6.63
C ASP A 115 0.49 4.08 -6.53
N GLU A 116 0.69 5.34 -6.93
CA GLU A 116 -0.36 6.36 -6.95
C GLU A 116 -1.46 6.05 -7.98
N ILE A 117 -1.08 5.61 -9.20
CA ILE A 117 -2.03 5.22 -10.26
C ILE A 117 -2.88 4.04 -9.77
N LEU A 118 -2.23 3.01 -9.22
CA LEU A 118 -2.92 1.83 -8.68
C LEU A 118 -3.78 2.20 -7.48
N THR A 119 -3.29 3.09 -6.60
CA THR A 119 -4.05 3.59 -5.46
C THR A 119 -5.32 4.29 -5.94
N ARG A 120 -5.20 5.20 -6.90
CA ARG A 120 -6.36 5.92 -7.44
C ARG A 120 -7.31 5.06 -8.27
N ALA A 121 -6.81 4.07 -8.99
CA ALA A 121 -7.63 3.19 -9.82
C ALA A 121 -8.30 2.04 -9.05
N ILE A 122 -7.69 1.60 -7.96
CA ILE A 122 -8.03 0.34 -7.29
C ILE A 122 -8.29 0.54 -5.79
N LEU A 123 -7.77 1.59 -5.14
CA LEU A 123 -7.65 1.67 -3.69
C LEU A 123 -7.74 3.12 -3.16
N PRO A 124 -8.93 3.73 -3.02
CA PRO A 124 -9.05 5.17 -2.74
C PRO A 124 -8.63 5.61 -1.31
N ARG A 125 -7.80 4.84 -0.59
CA ARG A 125 -7.23 5.26 0.70
C ARG A 125 -6.42 6.53 0.48
N ARG A 126 -6.83 7.62 1.12
CA ARG A 126 -6.22 8.95 0.92
C ARG A 126 -4.91 9.07 1.67
N THR A 127 -4.80 8.40 2.81
CA THR A 127 -3.59 8.41 3.62
C THR A 127 -3.11 6.97 3.83
N PRO A 128 -2.10 6.51 3.07
CA PRO A 128 -1.55 5.18 3.29
C PRO A 128 -0.93 5.10 4.69
N GLN A 129 -1.05 3.94 5.32
CA GLN A 129 -0.52 3.73 6.67
C GLN A 129 0.61 2.72 6.65
N ALA A 130 1.73 3.09 7.27
CA ALA A 130 2.87 2.22 7.46
C ALA A 130 3.22 2.08 8.93
N PHE A 131 3.58 0.88 9.35
CA PHE A 131 4.02 0.57 10.70
C PHE A 131 5.46 0.06 10.66
N ILE A 132 6.38 0.75 11.32
CA ILE A 132 7.79 0.35 11.39
C ILE A 132 8.06 -0.23 12.77
N SER A 133 8.27 -1.54 12.81
CA SER A 133 8.65 -2.27 14.01
C SER A 133 10.17 -2.38 14.08
N TYR A 134 10.75 -1.86 15.16
CA TYR A 134 12.20 -1.85 15.33
C TYR A 134 12.62 -1.95 16.79
N ARG A 135 13.85 -2.42 17.00
CA ARG A 135 14.52 -2.32 18.30
C ARG A 135 15.29 -1.01 18.36
N ARG A 136 14.94 -0.13 19.30
CA ARG A 136 15.59 1.19 19.49
C ARG A 136 17.11 1.07 19.54
N ASP A 137 17.58 0.11 20.34
CA ASP A 137 19.00 -0.12 20.57
C ASP A 137 19.81 -0.56 19.35
N ASP A 138 19.16 -1.06 18.30
CA ASP A 138 19.82 -1.65 17.14
C ASP A 138 19.58 -0.84 15.86
N SER A 139 18.40 -0.25 15.72
CA SER A 139 17.90 0.22 14.42
C SER A 139 17.17 1.56 14.46
N GLU A 140 17.32 2.35 15.53
CA GLU A 140 16.63 3.65 15.66
C GLU A 140 16.91 4.61 14.50
N HIS A 141 18.17 4.70 14.03
CA HIS A 141 18.53 5.57 12.91
C HIS A 141 17.91 5.08 11.59
N VAL A 142 18.00 3.78 11.31
CA VAL A 142 17.36 3.17 10.13
C VAL A 142 15.85 3.38 10.14
N ALA A 143 15.20 3.17 11.29
CA ALA A 143 13.76 3.39 11.46
C ALA A 143 13.40 4.88 11.25
N ALA A 144 14.20 5.81 11.76
CA ALA A 144 14.00 7.23 11.57
C ALA A 144 14.14 7.65 10.10
N GLN A 145 15.09 7.10 9.35
CA GLN A 145 15.26 7.36 7.92
C GLN A 145 14.05 6.86 7.12
N LEU A 146 13.62 5.62 7.34
CA LEU A 146 12.44 5.06 6.69
C LEU A 146 11.17 5.83 7.06
N HIS A 147 11.02 6.22 8.33
CA HIS A 147 9.89 7.04 8.77
C HIS A 147 9.86 8.40 8.06
N ALA A 148 10.98 9.13 8.08
CA ALA A 148 11.09 10.42 7.43
C ALA A 148 10.71 10.32 5.94
N GLU A 149 11.21 9.29 5.26
CA GLU A 149 10.97 9.11 3.84
C GLU A 149 9.52 8.72 3.55
N LEU A 150 8.94 7.74 4.25
CA LEU A 150 7.54 7.39 4.09
C LEU A 150 6.59 8.55 4.43
N THR A 151 6.87 9.32 5.47
CA THR A 151 6.09 10.52 5.80
C THR A 151 6.18 11.56 4.68
N ARG A 152 7.35 11.74 4.07
CA ARG A 152 7.53 12.62 2.91
C ARG A 152 6.71 12.16 1.69
N LEU A 153 6.49 10.85 1.57
CA LEU A 153 5.63 10.22 0.56
C LEU A 153 4.12 10.31 0.90
N GLY A 154 3.75 10.89 2.04
CA GLY A 154 2.35 11.07 2.45
C GLY A 154 1.80 9.92 3.30
N PHE A 155 2.65 9.00 3.76
CA PHE A 155 2.22 7.96 4.69
C PHE A 155 2.00 8.53 6.09
N LEU A 156 0.93 8.06 6.73
CA LEU A 156 0.83 8.09 8.18
C LEU A 156 1.68 6.94 8.74
N THR A 157 2.91 7.27 9.10
CA THR A 157 3.90 6.30 9.58
C THR A 157 3.90 6.24 11.11
N PHE A 158 3.83 5.02 11.65
CA PHE A 158 3.95 4.77 13.07
C PHE A 158 5.28 4.09 13.36
N LEU A 159 6.07 4.71 14.24
CA LEU A 159 7.23 4.06 14.85
C LEU A 159 6.76 3.32 16.10
N ASP A 160 7.08 2.04 16.18
CA ASP A 160 6.94 1.31 17.44
C ASP A 160 8.30 0.80 17.89
N THR A 161 8.76 1.39 18.99
CA THR A 161 9.88 0.83 19.73
C THR A 161 9.38 -0.43 20.40
N VAL A 162 10.03 -1.55 20.10
CA VAL A 162 9.90 -2.86 20.78
C VAL A 162 10.19 -2.81 22.31
N SER A 163 10.16 -1.63 22.95
CA SER A 163 10.29 -1.46 24.39
C SER A 163 8.96 -1.69 25.11
N ILE A 164 8.88 -2.85 25.76
CA ILE A 164 7.83 -3.28 26.67
C ILE A 164 7.62 -2.22 27.77
N GLY A 165 6.44 -1.58 27.77
CA GLY A 165 5.93 -0.85 28.93
C GLY A 165 5.34 -1.81 29.96
N VAL A 166 5.49 -1.51 31.24
CA VAL A 166 4.85 -2.29 32.32
C VAL A 166 3.35 -1.94 32.36
N ALA A 167 2.49 -2.96 32.33
CA ALA A 167 1.03 -2.91 32.55
C ALA A 167 0.10 -2.41 31.41
N GLU A 168 0.52 -2.47 30.14
CA GLU A 168 -0.38 -2.21 28.99
C GLU A 168 -0.78 -3.50 28.26
N ASP A 169 -2.03 -3.56 27.78
CA ASP A 169 -2.51 -4.61 26.85
C ASP A 169 -1.98 -4.34 25.42
N PHE A 170 -0.65 -4.38 25.30
CA PHE A 170 0.12 -4.07 24.10
C PHE A 170 -0.30 -4.94 22.91
N GLN A 171 -0.62 -6.21 23.16
CA GLN A 171 -1.06 -7.12 22.11
C GLN A 171 -2.36 -6.65 21.49
N HIS A 172 -3.29 -6.14 22.28
CA HIS A 172 -4.55 -5.60 21.78
C HIS A 172 -4.30 -4.39 20.88
N GLU A 173 -3.52 -3.40 21.33
CA GLU A 173 -3.22 -2.19 20.54
C GLU A 173 -2.41 -2.47 19.27
N LEU A 174 -1.39 -3.33 19.34
CA LEU A 174 -0.61 -3.74 18.17
C LEU A 174 -1.49 -4.44 17.14
N MET A 175 -2.34 -5.40 17.56
CA MET A 175 -3.26 -6.08 16.66
C MET A 175 -4.27 -5.11 16.00
N TRP A 176 -4.70 -4.07 16.71
CA TRP A 176 -5.53 -3.02 16.12
C TRP A 176 -4.81 -2.24 15.05
N ARG A 177 -3.57 -1.80 15.33
CA ARG A 177 -2.77 -1.06 14.36
C ARG A 177 -2.54 -1.91 13.11
N LEU A 178 -2.21 -3.19 13.27
CA LEU A 178 -2.04 -4.12 12.16
C LEU A 178 -3.32 -4.31 11.34
N ASN A 179 -4.50 -4.32 11.96
CA ASN A 179 -5.76 -4.51 11.25
C ASN A 179 -6.05 -3.41 10.22
N ASP A 180 -5.62 -2.18 10.47
CA ASP A 180 -5.90 -1.02 9.61
C ASP A 180 -4.66 -0.50 8.86
N THR A 181 -3.50 -1.16 9.03
CA THR A 181 -2.25 -0.79 8.37
C THR A 181 -2.18 -1.37 6.96
N ASP A 182 -1.60 -0.61 6.02
CA ASP A 182 -1.39 -1.12 4.65
C ASP A 182 -0.10 -1.94 4.56
N LEU A 183 0.95 -1.45 5.25
CA LEU A 183 2.32 -1.95 5.19
C LEU A 183 2.96 -2.03 6.58
N VAL A 184 3.57 -3.16 6.90
CA VAL A 184 4.45 -3.35 8.05
C VAL A 184 5.88 -3.47 7.56
N ILE A 185 6.79 -2.69 8.13
CA ILE A 185 8.22 -2.84 7.93
C ILE A 185 8.81 -3.35 9.24
N LEU A 186 9.43 -4.53 9.19
CA LEU A 186 10.13 -5.10 10.33
C LEU A 186 11.63 -5.02 10.12
N LEU A 187 12.32 -4.34 11.03
CA LEU A 187 13.78 -4.29 11.07
C LEU A 187 14.31 -5.47 11.89
N ALA A 188 14.68 -6.54 11.18
CA ALA A 188 15.21 -7.78 11.74
C ALA A 188 16.70 -7.64 12.10
N SER A 189 16.94 -6.84 13.13
CA SER A 189 18.27 -6.60 13.70
C SER A 189 18.75 -7.77 14.57
N PRO A 190 20.06 -7.84 14.88
CA PRO A 190 20.65 -8.96 15.62
C PRO A 190 19.98 -9.30 16.94
N ARG A 191 19.54 -8.30 17.71
CA ARG A 191 18.93 -8.52 19.03
C ARG A 191 17.40 -8.44 18.99
N LEU A 192 16.77 -8.46 17.82
CA LEU A 192 15.30 -8.44 17.72
C LEU A 192 14.67 -9.68 18.37
N GLY A 193 15.31 -10.85 18.25
CA GLY A 193 14.76 -12.15 18.67
C GLY A 193 14.45 -12.32 20.16
N GLY A 194 14.77 -11.33 21.00
CA GLY A 194 14.58 -11.39 22.45
C GLY A 194 13.24 -10.86 22.99
N SER A 195 12.43 -10.07 22.25
CA SER A 195 11.38 -9.31 22.96
C SER A 195 10.12 -8.79 22.23
N SER A 196 9.72 -9.18 21.02
CA SER A 196 8.44 -8.62 20.50
C SER A 196 7.68 -9.49 19.52
N TRP A 197 8.19 -9.74 18.32
CA TRP A 197 7.36 -10.40 17.31
C TRP A 197 7.29 -11.91 17.49
N VAL A 198 6.16 -12.41 17.99
CA VAL A 198 5.88 -13.84 18.08
C VAL A 198 5.29 -14.37 16.77
N ARG A 199 5.39 -15.69 16.54
CA ARG A 199 4.76 -16.38 15.39
C ARG A 199 3.30 -15.97 15.19
N GLN A 200 2.57 -15.73 16.28
CA GLN A 200 1.16 -15.35 16.25
C GLN A 200 0.91 -13.99 15.59
N GLU A 201 1.77 -12.99 15.82
CA GLU A 201 1.59 -11.64 15.28
C GLU A 201 1.92 -11.62 13.78
N VAL A 202 2.97 -12.34 13.38
CA VAL A 202 3.31 -12.55 11.96
C VAL A 202 2.16 -13.23 11.23
N GLU A 203 1.62 -14.30 11.83
CA GLU A 203 0.51 -15.04 11.25
C GLU A 203 -0.77 -14.19 11.21
N PHE A 204 -0.98 -13.31 12.19
CA PHE A 204 -2.06 -12.34 12.15
C PHE A 204 -1.89 -11.37 10.98
N ALA A 205 -0.74 -10.71 10.83
CA ALA A 205 -0.47 -9.77 9.74
C ALA A 205 -0.68 -10.45 8.37
N ARG A 206 -0.16 -11.68 8.22
CA ARG A 206 -0.32 -12.51 7.02
C ARG A 206 -1.78 -12.85 6.76
N THR A 207 -2.53 -13.28 7.78
CA THR A 207 -3.95 -13.63 7.65
C THR A 207 -4.79 -12.40 7.33
N ALA A 208 -4.50 -11.25 7.94
CA ALA A 208 -5.12 -9.97 7.66
C ALA A 208 -4.80 -9.45 6.25
N GLY A 209 -3.79 -10.01 5.59
CA GLY A 209 -3.34 -9.63 4.25
C GLY A 209 -2.58 -8.30 4.25
N VAL A 210 -1.94 -7.94 5.36
CA VAL A 210 -1.13 -6.72 5.48
C VAL A 210 0.16 -6.90 4.68
N GLY A 211 0.56 -5.90 3.89
CA GLY A 211 1.83 -5.94 3.18
C GLY A 211 2.96 -5.95 4.21
N MET A 212 3.94 -6.82 4.08
CA MET A 212 4.97 -6.97 5.09
C MET A 212 6.35 -7.04 4.45
N LEU A 213 7.19 -6.06 4.75
CA LEU A 213 8.59 -6.00 4.37
C LEU A 213 9.45 -6.36 5.57
N VAL A 214 10.30 -7.37 5.44
CA VAL A 214 11.30 -7.70 6.46
C VAL A 214 12.68 -7.37 5.97
N VAL A 215 13.32 -6.45 6.67
CA VAL A 215 14.66 -5.97 6.37
C VAL A 215 15.62 -6.69 7.30
N VAL A 216 16.46 -7.56 6.75
CA VAL A 216 17.38 -8.40 7.52
C VAL A 216 18.77 -7.77 7.51
N TRP A 217 19.42 -7.68 8.68
CA TRP A 217 20.79 -7.19 8.79
C TRP A 217 21.78 -8.17 8.13
N PRO A 218 23.02 -7.74 7.81
CA PRO A 218 24.06 -8.65 7.32
C PRO A 218 24.32 -9.81 8.29
N ASP A 219 24.70 -10.97 7.75
CA ASP A 219 24.95 -12.19 8.53
C ASP A 219 25.97 -12.01 9.65
N GLU A 220 26.97 -11.18 9.38
CA GLU A 220 28.09 -10.92 10.31
C GLU A 220 27.66 -10.06 11.50
N CYS A 221 26.45 -9.50 11.46
CA CYS A 221 25.87 -8.79 12.59
C CYS A 221 25.28 -9.77 13.63
N PHE A 222 24.99 -11.01 13.26
CA PHE A 222 24.37 -12.00 14.17
C PHE A 222 25.40 -12.86 14.88
N GLU A 223 25.02 -13.35 16.07
CA GLU A 223 25.77 -14.43 16.74
C GLU A 223 25.75 -15.70 15.89
N LEU A 224 26.81 -16.51 15.97
CA LEU A 224 26.84 -17.82 15.36
C LEU A 224 26.26 -18.90 16.29
N ASP A 225 25.60 -19.90 15.72
CA ASP A 225 25.14 -21.09 16.40
C ASP A 225 26.28 -22.12 16.59
N ALA A 226 25.98 -23.26 17.22
CA ALA A 226 26.96 -24.32 17.45
C ALA A 226 27.48 -25.00 16.16
N LYS A 227 26.97 -24.61 14.98
CA LYS A 227 27.36 -25.09 13.65
C LYS A 227 27.92 -23.95 12.79
N ASP A 228 28.38 -22.86 13.41
CA ASP A 228 28.93 -21.66 12.77
C ASP A 228 27.96 -20.97 11.80
N LYS A 229 26.64 -21.09 12.04
CA LYS A 229 25.62 -20.40 11.23
C LYS A 229 25.08 -19.17 11.95
N PRO A 230 24.82 -18.05 11.25
CA PRO A 230 24.17 -16.88 11.82
C PRO A 230 22.81 -17.23 12.45
N LYS A 231 22.64 -16.89 13.73
CA LYS A 231 21.38 -16.99 14.49
C LYS A 231 20.41 -15.89 14.07
N ARG A 232 19.94 -15.95 12.83
CA ARG A 232 18.92 -15.03 12.32
C ARG A 232 17.62 -15.19 13.11
N PRO A 233 16.83 -14.11 13.30
CA PRO A 233 15.52 -14.20 13.92
C PRO A 233 14.60 -15.11 13.09
N PHE A 234 13.81 -15.92 13.79
CA PHE A 234 12.87 -16.89 13.19
C PHE A 234 11.89 -16.26 12.18
N ILE A 235 11.59 -14.98 12.33
CA ILE A 235 10.68 -14.23 11.47
C ILE A 235 11.10 -14.22 10.00
N GLY A 236 12.40 -14.25 9.71
CA GLY A 236 12.92 -14.33 8.34
C GLY A 236 12.72 -15.70 7.68
N GLN A 237 12.31 -16.73 8.44
CA GLN A 237 11.95 -18.06 7.92
C GLN A 237 10.44 -18.20 7.70
N LEU A 238 9.62 -17.34 8.32
CA LEU A 238 8.16 -17.32 8.19
C LEU A 238 7.68 -16.46 7.01
N ILE A 239 8.55 -15.63 6.49
CA ILE A 239 8.29 -14.66 5.43
C ILE A 239 9.20 -15.07 4.28
N ASP A 240 8.67 -15.11 3.06
CA ASP A 240 9.37 -15.67 1.91
C ASP A 240 10.82 -15.14 1.84
N PRO A 241 11.84 -16.00 2.05
CA PRO A 241 13.23 -15.60 2.06
C PRO A 241 13.70 -15.03 0.72
N HIS A 242 13.02 -15.34 -0.38
CA HIS A 242 13.27 -14.75 -1.70
C HIS A 242 12.70 -13.34 -1.85
N SER A 243 11.90 -12.88 -0.88
CA SER A 243 11.20 -11.59 -0.89
C SER A 243 11.74 -10.59 0.14
N SER A 244 12.70 -10.97 0.99
CA SER A 244 13.20 -10.13 2.09
C SER A 244 14.58 -9.57 1.76
N PRO A 245 14.75 -8.24 1.63
CA PRO A 245 16.06 -7.66 1.37
C PRO A 245 17.00 -7.93 2.54
N LEU A 246 18.10 -8.62 2.24
CA LEU A 246 19.26 -8.74 3.12
C LEU A 246 20.16 -7.54 2.88
N LEU A 247 20.31 -6.68 3.88
CA LEU A 247 21.24 -5.57 3.82
C LEU A 247 22.67 -6.08 3.75
N THR A 248 23.47 -5.42 2.94
CA THR A 248 24.92 -5.56 2.95
C THR A 248 25.53 -4.65 4.01
N ARG A 249 26.84 -4.82 4.25
CA ARG A 249 27.60 -3.92 5.15
C ARG A 249 27.59 -2.48 4.62
N GLU A 250 27.78 -2.33 3.32
CA GLU A 250 27.80 -1.03 2.64
C GLU A 250 26.46 -0.31 2.77
N ASP A 251 25.35 -1.06 2.72
CA ASP A 251 24.02 -0.51 2.93
C ASP A 251 23.84 0.11 4.31
N LEU A 252 24.58 -0.36 5.33
CA LEU A 252 24.58 0.18 6.69
C LEU A 252 25.72 1.18 6.96
N GLY A 253 26.43 1.61 5.91
CA GLY A 253 27.60 2.48 6.02
C GLY A 253 28.79 1.82 6.73
N ILE A 254 28.84 0.49 6.77
CA ILE A 254 29.93 -0.30 7.37
C ILE A 254 30.97 -0.59 6.29
N ASP A 255 32.24 -0.33 6.60
CA ASP A 255 33.34 -0.63 5.67
C ASP A 255 33.37 -2.15 5.39
N PRO A 256 33.22 -2.57 4.11
CA PRO A 256 33.21 -3.98 3.73
C PRO A 256 34.51 -4.72 4.08
N ARG A 257 35.62 -3.99 4.30
CA ARG A 257 36.94 -4.56 4.62
C ARG A 257 37.11 -4.95 6.09
N LEU A 258 36.20 -4.56 6.98
CA LEU A 258 36.27 -4.92 8.40
C LEU A 258 36.17 -6.43 8.60
N ALA A 259 36.87 -6.97 9.59
CA ALA A 259 36.73 -8.38 9.90
C ALA A 259 35.33 -8.66 10.48
N ALA A 260 34.77 -9.84 10.21
CA ALA A 260 33.43 -10.19 10.69
C ALA A 260 33.29 -10.08 12.21
N VAL A 261 34.36 -10.37 12.96
CA VAL A 261 34.40 -10.19 14.42
C VAL A 261 34.26 -8.74 14.85
N ASP A 262 34.86 -7.80 14.11
CA ASP A 262 34.78 -6.37 14.39
C ASP A 262 33.36 -5.86 14.09
N VAL A 263 32.78 -6.30 12.97
CA VAL A 263 31.38 -6.00 12.61
C VAL A 263 30.44 -6.51 13.70
N HIS A 264 30.58 -7.77 14.12
CA HIS A 264 29.77 -8.35 15.18
C HIS A 264 29.88 -7.58 16.50
N ALA A 265 31.09 -7.13 16.86
CA ALA A 265 31.34 -6.32 18.06
C ALA A 265 30.60 -4.97 18.04
N MET A 266 30.35 -4.38 16.86
CA MET A 266 29.56 -3.13 16.73
C MET A 266 28.11 -3.31 17.16
N PHE A 267 27.54 -4.51 17.01
CA PHE A 267 26.15 -4.82 17.35
C PHE A 267 25.97 -5.47 18.74
N THR A 268 27.04 -6.02 19.30
CA THR A 268 27.04 -6.69 20.61
C THR A 268 27.70 -5.90 21.73
N GLY A 269 28.51 -4.89 21.40
CA GLY A 269 29.23 -4.04 22.35
C GLY A 269 28.39 -2.97 23.06
N ALA A 270 29.00 -2.32 24.07
CA ALA A 270 28.38 -1.24 24.86
C ALA A 270 28.28 0.10 24.10
N HIS A 271 29.16 0.34 23.13
CA HIS A 271 29.14 1.52 22.27
C HIS A 271 28.35 1.22 20.99
N LYS A 272 27.11 1.67 20.97
CA LYS A 272 26.19 1.56 19.83
C LYS A 272 26.58 2.63 18.81
N ALA A 273 27.20 2.25 17.71
CA ALA A 273 27.36 3.15 16.58
C ALA A 273 26.00 3.29 15.88
N PRO A 274 25.48 4.51 15.65
CA PRO A 274 24.28 4.68 14.84
C PRO A 274 24.59 4.30 13.39
N HIS A 275 24.01 3.20 12.92
CA HIS A 275 24.10 2.79 11.52
C HIS A 275 22.99 3.48 10.72
N SER A 276 23.37 4.12 9.63
CA SER A 276 22.45 4.76 8.70
C SER A 276 22.44 3.99 7.40
N LEU A 277 21.27 3.93 6.77
CA LEU A 277 21.16 3.43 5.41
C LEU A 277 21.91 4.33 4.44
N SER A 278 22.62 3.72 3.50
CA SER A 278 23.04 4.39 2.27
C SER A 278 21.80 4.91 1.53
N SER A 279 21.94 5.98 0.73
CA SER A 279 20.81 6.50 -0.06
C SER A 279 20.24 5.44 -1.00
N THR A 280 21.12 4.65 -1.63
CA THR A 280 20.72 3.55 -2.51
C THR A 280 19.92 2.49 -1.77
N ALA A 281 20.35 2.09 -0.57
CA ALA A 281 19.63 1.10 0.23
C ALA A 281 18.26 1.63 0.67
N LEU A 282 18.19 2.90 1.09
CA LEU A 282 16.93 3.54 1.47
C LEU A 282 15.94 3.55 0.30
N ASP A 283 16.38 3.98 -0.89
CA ASP A 283 15.55 4.00 -2.11
C ASP A 283 15.01 2.61 -2.46
N GLN A 284 15.88 1.58 -2.40
CA GLN A 284 15.50 0.20 -2.69
C GLN A 284 14.47 -0.35 -1.69
N LEU A 285 14.65 -0.07 -0.39
CA LEU A 285 13.72 -0.50 0.65
C LEU A 285 12.36 0.18 0.49
N VAL A 286 12.35 1.47 0.17
CA VAL A 286 11.12 2.23 -0.06
C VAL A 286 10.38 1.70 -1.29
N ALA A 287 11.08 1.49 -2.41
CA ALA A 287 10.48 0.89 -3.61
C ALA A 287 9.85 -0.49 -3.33
N ALA A 288 10.58 -1.35 -2.61
CA ALA A 288 10.06 -2.67 -2.20
C ALA A 288 8.83 -2.57 -1.28
N ALA A 289 8.83 -1.62 -0.35
CA ALA A 289 7.70 -1.32 0.52
C ALA A 289 6.43 -0.92 -0.26
N LEU A 290 6.58 -0.03 -1.25
CA LEU A 290 5.46 0.40 -2.11
C LEU A 290 4.91 -0.77 -2.95
N GLU A 291 5.78 -1.59 -3.54
CA GLU A 291 5.36 -2.77 -4.31
C GLU A 291 4.58 -3.77 -3.44
N LEU A 292 5.11 -4.11 -2.26
CA LEU A 292 4.47 -5.03 -1.32
C LEU A 292 3.13 -4.52 -0.82
N ARG A 293 3.04 -3.22 -0.54
CA ARG A 293 1.77 -2.55 -0.17
C ARG A 293 0.73 -2.74 -1.28
N ALA A 294 1.08 -2.37 -2.51
CA ALA A 294 0.16 -2.45 -3.65
C ALA A 294 -0.34 -3.89 -3.86
N ARG A 295 0.58 -4.87 -3.80
CA ARG A 295 0.25 -6.31 -3.89
C ARG A 295 -0.71 -6.76 -2.81
N ALA A 296 -0.39 -6.46 -1.55
CA ALA A 296 -1.18 -6.90 -0.41
C ALA A 296 -2.60 -6.29 -0.41
N LEU A 297 -2.72 -5.02 -0.81
CA LEU A 297 -4.02 -4.35 -0.94
C LEU A 297 -4.85 -4.94 -2.10
N HIS A 298 -4.20 -5.27 -3.21
CA HIS A 298 -4.85 -5.91 -4.34
C HIS A 298 -5.39 -7.31 -3.97
N GLU A 299 -4.56 -8.15 -3.34
CA GLU A 299 -4.93 -9.50 -2.91
C GLU A 299 -6.09 -9.48 -1.90
N ARG A 300 -6.00 -8.61 -0.87
CA ARG A 300 -7.09 -8.38 0.10
C ARG A 300 -8.41 -8.08 -0.59
N ARG A 301 -8.38 -7.28 -1.66
CA ARG A 301 -9.57 -6.88 -2.39
C ARG A 301 -10.15 -8.04 -3.20
N LEU A 302 -9.33 -8.82 -3.88
CA LEU A 302 -9.78 -9.99 -4.66
C LEU A 302 -10.42 -11.06 -3.76
N ASP A 303 -9.81 -11.32 -2.61
CA ASP A 303 -10.35 -12.25 -1.61
C ASP A 303 -11.72 -11.80 -1.13
N LEU A 304 -11.83 -10.51 -0.77
CA LEU A 304 -13.09 -9.94 -0.30
C LEU A 304 -14.15 -9.90 -1.41
N LEU A 305 -13.78 -9.53 -2.63
CA LEU A 305 -14.67 -9.53 -3.79
C LEU A 305 -15.25 -10.93 -4.04
N SER A 306 -14.41 -11.96 -3.97
CA SER A 306 -14.81 -13.36 -4.13
C SER A 306 -15.76 -13.82 -3.02
N LEU A 307 -15.57 -13.33 -1.79
CA LEU A 307 -16.47 -13.58 -0.67
C LEU A 307 -17.82 -12.89 -0.85
N VAL A 308 -17.83 -11.62 -1.24
CA VAL A 308 -19.05 -10.84 -1.50
C VAL A 308 -19.83 -11.45 -2.67
N TYR A 309 -19.17 -11.79 -3.77
CA TYR A 309 -19.78 -12.43 -4.93
C TYR A 309 -20.51 -13.73 -4.55
N ARG A 310 -19.84 -14.61 -3.78
CA ARG A 310 -20.45 -15.84 -3.27
C ARG A 310 -21.63 -15.58 -2.33
N ARG A 311 -21.55 -14.53 -1.49
CA ARG A 311 -22.63 -14.14 -0.58
C ARG A 311 -23.87 -13.70 -1.36
N GLU A 312 -23.71 -12.86 -2.38
CA GLU A 312 -24.84 -12.36 -3.18
C GLU A 312 -25.47 -13.49 -4.02
N LYS A 313 -24.68 -14.40 -4.60
CA LYS A 313 -25.22 -15.61 -5.24
C LYS A 313 -26.07 -16.47 -4.30
N LYS A 314 -25.61 -16.67 -3.05
CA LYS A 314 -26.39 -17.42 -2.03
C LYS A 314 -27.70 -16.74 -1.64
N ARG A 315 -27.81 -15.43 -1.83
CA ARG A 315 -29.03 -14.65 -1.60
C ARG A 315 -30.00 -14.69 -2.78
N GLY A 316 -29.67 -15.43 -3.85
CA GLY A 316 -30.48 -15.50 -5.07
C GLY A 316 -30.20 -14.36 -6.07
N ASN A 317 -29.25 -13.49 -5.77
CA ASN A 317 -28.91 -12.38 -6.65
C ASN A 317 -27.95 -12.82 -7.76
N SER A 318 -27.91 -12.05 -8.85
CA SER A 318 -26.99 -12.27 -9.99
C SER A 318 -25.90 -11.18 -10.02
N PRO A 319 -24.84 -11.29 -9.20
CA PRO A 319 -23.77 -10.29 -9.18
C PRO A 319 -22.97 -10.30 -10.48
N GLN A 320 -22.72 -9.10 -10.99
CA GLN A 320 -21.88 -8.83 -12.15
C GLN A 320 -20.71 -7.93 -11.70
N HIS A 321 -19.53 -8.14 -12.27
CA HIS A 321 -18.41 -7.23 -12.01
C HIS A 321 -18.75 -5.85 -12.57
N ALA A 322 -18.55 -4.81 -11.75
CA ALA A 322 -18.74 -3.43 -12.15
C ALA A 322 -17.52 -2.91 -12.93
N ALA A 323 -17.60 -1.64 -13.32
CA ALA A 323 -16.63 -0.99 -14.17
C ALA A 323 -15.25 -0.73 -13.52
N LEU A 324 -15.23 -0.61 -12.22
CA LEU A 324 -13.98 -0.52 -11.49
C LEU A 324 -13.59 -1.97 -11.13
N PRO A 325 -12.31 -2.39 -11.28
CA PRO A 325 -11.81 -3.58 -10.61
C PRO A 325 -12.31 -3.51 -9.18
N GLY A 326 -12.91 -4.59 -8.68
CA GLY A 326 -13.33 -4.72 -7.29
C GLY A 326 -14.64 -4.05 -6.86
N ASP A 327 -15.49 -3.55 -7.76
CA ASP A 327 -16.89 -3.23 -7.44
C ASP A 327 -17.82 -4.28 -8.07
N LEU A 328 -19.00 -4.51 -7.49
CA LEU A 328 -20.04 -5.41 -8.02
C LEU A 328 -21.32 -4.64 -8.28
N ARG A 329 -22.04 -5.01 -9.33
CA ARG A 329 -23.43 -4.63 -9.56
C ARG A 329 -24.35 -5.82 -9.36
N VAL A 330 -25.46 -5.58 -8.69
CA VAL A 330 -26.44 -6.59 -8.36
C VAL A 330 -27.81 -6.02 -8.61
N ASP A 331 -28.69 -6.78 -9.25
CA ASP A 331 -30.12 -6.47 -9.27
C ASP A 331 -30.75 -7.05 -8.00
N ARG A 332 -31.42 -6.21 -7.22
CA ARG A 332 -32.20 -6.61 -6.04
C ARG A 332 -33.64 -6.20 -6.25
N ASP A 333 -34.52 -7.18 -6.42
CA ASP A 333 -35.96 -6.97 -6.58
C ASP A 333 -36.32 -5.98 -7.71
N GLY A 334 -35.57 -5.96 -8.81
CA GLY A 334 -35.78 -5.06 -9.95
C GLY A 334 -35.10 -3.69 -9.81
N HIS A 335 -34.32 -3.49 -8.76
CA HIS A 335 -33.57 -2.25 -8.52
C HIS A 335 -32.06 -2.48 -8.66
N PRO A 336 -31.34 -1.66 -9.46
CA PRO A 336 -29.90 -1.76 -9.57
C PRO A 336 -29.25 -1.34 -8.25
N HIS A 337 -28.25 -2.12 -7.83
CA HIS A 337 -27.51 -1.90 -6.60
C HIS A 337 -25.99 -2.01 -6.84
N LEU A 338 -25.25 -0.96 -6.48
CA LEU A 338 -23.79 -0.92 -6.53
C LEU A 338 -23.19 -1.35 -5.19
N ILE A 339 -22.32 -2.35 -5.21
CA ILE A 339 -21.54 -2.78 -4.04
C ILE A 339 -20.08 -2.42 -4.26
N ARG A 340 -19.58 -1.49 -3.45
CA ARG A 340 -18.17 -1.12 -3.42
C ARG A 340 -17.41 -1.98 -2.42
N VAL A 341 -16.26 -2.53 -2.83
CA VAL A 341 -15.43 -3.38 -1.98
C VAL A 341 -14.10 -2.70 -1.66
N PHE A 342 -13.87 -2.40 -0.38
CA PHE A 342 -12.65 -1.82 0.15
C PHE A 342 -11.76 -2.88 0.82
N PRO A 343 -10.46 -2.96 0.50
CA PRO A 343 -9.53 -3.88 1.17
C PRO A 343 -9.03 -3.41 2.54
N PHE A 344 -9.40 -2.20 2.95
CA PHE A 344 -9.08 -1.56 4.23
C PHE A 344 -10.34 -0.93 4.82
N ARG A 345 -10.25 -0.46 6.07
CA ARG A 345 -11.32 0.34 6.67
C ARG A 345 -11.44 1.68 5.93
N PRO A 346 -12.62 2.00 5.36
CA PRO A 346 -12.78 3.25 4.62
C PRO A 346 -12.86 4.45 5.57
N GLU A 347 -12.19 5.54 5.21
CA GLU A 347 -12.35 6.85 5.86
C GLU A 347 -13.77 7.41 5.68
N PRO A 348 -14.28 8.23 6.61
CA PRO A 348 -15.61 8.83 6.53
C PRO A 348 -15.88 9.59 5.22
N THR A 349 -14.87 10.27 4.67
CA THR A 349 -14.99 11.01 3.40
C THR A 349 -15.21 10.09 2.20
N MET A 350 -14.59 8.90 2.19
CA MET A 350 -14.80 7.88 1.15
C MET A 350 -16.19 7.25 1.23
N LEU A 351 -16.67 7.00 2.45
CA LEU A 351 -18.03 6.51 2.69
C LEU A 351 -19.06 7.52 2.19
N HIS A 352 -18.88 8.79 2.53
CA HIS A 352 -19.76 9.86 2.06
C HIS A 352 -19.81 9.91 0.52
N GLY A 353 -18.65 9.92 -0.15
CA GLY A 353 -18.61 9.89 -1.61
C GLY A 353 -19.28 8.67 -2.21
N THR A 354 -19.15 7.49 -1.60
CA THR A 354 -19.81 6.26 -2.08
C THR A 354 -21.33 6.32 -1.90
N ALA A 355 -21.81 6.94 -0.83
CA ALA A 355 -23.23 7.14 -0.56
C ALA A 355 -23.87 8.14 -1.54
N THR A 356 -23.12 9.13 -2.03
CA THR A 356 -23.63 10.19 -2.93
C THR A 356 -23.42 9.93 -4.42
N MET A 357 -22.69 8.87 -4.79
CA MET A 357 -22.40 8.46 -6.18
C MET A 357 -23.45 7.60 -6.93
N PRO A 358 -24.53 7.05 -6.34
CA PRO A 358 -25.49 6.27 -7.11
C PRO A 358 -26.15 7.10 -8.22
N LYS A 359 -26.48 6.47 -9.35
CA LYS A 359 -27.37 7.07 -10.35
C LYS A 359 -28.80 7.18 -9.80
N GLU A 360 -29.61 8.05 -10.39
CA GLU A 360 -31.02 8.19 -10.03
C GLU A 360 -31.74 6.83 -10.10
N GLY A 361 -32.28 6.36 -8.97
CA GLY A 361 -32.92 5.04 -8.83
C GLY A 361 -31.98 3.86 -8.51
N GLU A 362 -30.66 4.05 -8.43
CA GLU A 362 -29.67 3.06 -7.97
C GLU A 362 -29.44 3.21 -6.46
N SER A 363 -29.33 2.09 -5.75
CA SER A 363 -28.91 2.08 -4.34
C SER A 363 -27.45 1.62 -4.22
N SER A 364 -26.77 1.92 -3.10
CA SER A 364 -25.37 1.52 -2.94
C SER A 364 -25.03 0.92 -1.57
N SER A 365 -23.96 0.16 -1.53
CA SER A 365 -23.37 -0.34 -0.30
C SER A 365 -21.86 -0.36 -0.37
N ALA A 366 -21.24 -0.33 0.80
CA ALA A 366 -19.81 -0.52 0.98
C ALA A 366 -19.56 -1.78 1.81
N VAL A 367 -18.61 -2.59 1.36
CA VAL A 367 -18.12 -3.76 2.08
C VAL A 367 -16.62 -3.59 2.29
N TYR A 368 -16.16 -3.84 3.51
CA TYR A 368 -14.74 -3.80 3.83
C TYR A 368 -14.36 -4.96 4.75
N ARG A 369 -13.07 -5.32 4.74
CA ARG A 369 -12.55 -6.35 5.64
C ARG A 369 -12.40 -5.77 7.04
N GLU A 370 -12.97 -6.46 8.02
CA GLU A 370 -12.80 -6.11 9.43
C GLU A 370 -12.42 -7.37 10.20
N ASN A 371 -11.18 -7.41 10.69
CA ASN A 371 -10.70 -8.58 11.41
C ASN A 371 -11.14 -8.58 12.88
N TYR A 372 -11.62 -7.44 13.40
CA TYR A 372 -12.14 -7.32 14.74
C TYR A 372 -13.50 -6.54 14.76
N PRO A 373 -14.64 -7.24 14.65
CA PRO A 373 -15.95 -6.62 14.44
C PRO A 373 -16.60 -6.00 15.68
N HIS A 374 -16.04 -6.21 16.88
CA HIS A 374 -16.63 -5.80 18.15
C HIS A 374 -16.00 -4.54 18.76
N ASP A 375 -15.17 -3.82 18.01
CA ASP A 375 -14.57 -2.56 18.45
C ASP A 375 -15.57 -1.40 18.43
N ASP A 376 -15.43 -0.46 19.36
CA ASP A 376 -16.25 0.77 19.41
C ASP A 376 -16.03 1.67 18.19
N ARG A 377 -14.81 1.73 17.63
CA ARG A 377 -14.48 2.49 16.41
C ARG A 377 -15.17 1.91 15.18
N VAL A 378 -15.35 0.58 15.14
CA VAL A 378 -16.12 -0.11 14.09
C VAL A 378 -17.60 0.25 14.19
N SER A 379 -18.11 0.35 15.43
CA SER A 379 -19.50 0.72 15.69
C SER A 379 -19.79 2.17 15.31
N ALA A 380 -18.87 3.10 15.56
CA ALA A 380 -19.01 4.52 15.17
C ALA A 380 -19.19 4.71 13.65
N MET A 381 -18.55 3.88 12.84
CA MET A 381 -18.63 3.98 11.38
C MET A 381 -19.96 3.50 10.80
N LYS A 382 -20.63 2.55 11.47
CA LYS A 382 -21.97 2.09 11.07
C LYS A 382 -23.00 3.22 11.19
N TRP A 383 -22.95 3.97 12.29
CA TRP A 383 -23.84 5.12 12.50
C TRP A 383 -23.71 6.19 11.39
N LEU A 384 -22.48 6.45 10.92
CA LEU A 384 -22.22 7.39 9.81
C LEU A 384 -22.79 6.94 8.46
N ALA A 385 -22.99 5.64 8.27
CA ALA A 385 -23.28 5.04 6.97
C ALA A 385 -24.76 4.64 6.77
N GLU A 386 -25.61 4.72 7.78
CA GLU A 386 -27.03 4.36 7.67
C GLU A 386 -27.85 5.60 7.31
N ARG A 387 -27.89 5.93 6.00
CA ARG A 387 -28.72 7.00 5.41
C ARG A 387 -29.27 6.58 4.05
N ASP A 388 -30.52 6.95 3.75
CA ASP A 388 -31.17 6.95 2.41
C ASP A 388 -30.70 5.87 1.41
N GLY A 389 -30.82 4.58 1.79
CA GLY A 389 -30.51 3.46 0.88
C GLY A 389 -29.04 3.08 0.77
N PHE A 390 -28.13 3.73 1.52
CA PHE A 390 -26.74 3.32 1.71
C PHE A 390 -26.60 2.34 2.88
N THR A 391 -25.79 1.30 2.70
CA THR A 391 -25.48 0.33 3.77
C THR A 391 -23.99 0.03 3.85
N LEU A 392 -23.45 -0.03 5.07
CA LEU A 392 -22.08 -0.43 5.34
C LEU A 392 -22.03 -1.79 6.03
N SER A 393 -21.28 -2.74 5.46
CA SER A 393 -21.20 -4.11 5.98
C SER A 393 -19.75 -4.50 6.28
N PRO A 394 -19.35 -4.66 7.55
CA PRO A 394 -18.08 -5.29 7.88
C PRO A 394 -18.11 -6.76 7.48
N PHE A 395 -17.06 -7.22 6.80
CA PHE A 395 -16.90 -8.62 6.44
C PHE A 395 -15.83 -9.27 7.32
N THR A 396 -16.26 -10.21 8.15
CA THR A 396 -15.36 -10.92 9.07
C THR A 396 -14.95 -12.26 8.47
N THR A 397 -13.66 -12.43 8.21
CA THR A 397 -13.08 -13.78 8.10
C THR A 397 -12.81 -14.28 9.50
N ARG A 398 -13.23 -15.51 9.87
CA ARG A 398 -12.85 -16.09 11.17
C ARG A 398 -11.33 -16.11 11.26
N LEU A 399 -10.75 -15.23 12.07
CA LEU A 399 -9.36 -15.34 12.45
C LEU A 399 -9.19 -16.49 13.44
N PRO A 400 -7.99 -17.10 13.50
CA PRO A 400 -7.62 -17.92 14.64
C PRO A 400 -7.79 -17.07 15.91
N ARG A 401 -8.47 -17.61 16.94
CA ARG A 401 -8.58 -16.91 18.22
C ARG A 401 -7.16 -16.68 18.78
N PRO A 402 -6.79 -15.45 19.12
CA PRO A 402 -5.61 -15.22 19.95
C PRO A 402 -5.80 -15.98 21.27
N GLY A 403 -4.92 -16.92 21.60
CA GLY A 403 -4.91 -17.52 22.95
C GLY A 403 -5.78 -18.76 23.21
N GLY A 404 -6.02 -19.61 22.22
CA GLY A 404 -6.55 -20.95 22.46
C GLY A 404 -5.45 -21.98 22.79
N THR A 405 -4.73 -21.83 23.90
CA THR A 405 -3.93 -22.94 24.44
C THR A 405 -4.88 -24.06 24.87
N LYS A 406 -4.72 -25.26 24.31
CA LYS A 406 -5.10 -26.50 24.99
C LYS A 406 -3.90 -27.00 25.77
#